data_AF-A0A1T4KJZ7-F1
#
_entry.id   AF-A0A1T4KJZ7-F1
#
_cell.length_a   1.000
_cell.length_b   1.000
_cell.length_c   1.000
_cell.angle_alpha   90.00
_cell.angle_beta   90.00
_cell.angle_gamma   90.00
#
_symmetry.space_group_name_H-M   'P 1'
#
loop_
_entity.id
_entity.type
_entity.pdbx_description
1 polymer ?
#
loop_
_entity_poly.entity_id
_entity_poly.type
_entity_poly.pdbx_seq_one_letter_code
_entity_poly.pdbx_strand_id
1 'polypeptide(L)'
;MACFLVSGAEAVAVTVVKKVEEKKEKKARENGDDIKADTSNYRIPLSRKIGWLTKMLWGGAFLLLIEHIWHGEVVPWPPFLTAMKSKEDTKVMLKEISTVGVGMALLVTAVWLVMFIVSTVMEKKGMIKESKPSKLNLSVLFLAYLGARLMWCVDGIAAVREGEKFYEFTKNNMLLEGLIIVCAIAYWLLYQLIHRKEIKAR
;
A
#
# COMPACT_ATOMS: atom_id res chain seq x y z
N MET A 1 3.37 -16.03 -7.65
CA MET A 1 1.98 -16.11 -8.17
C MET A 1 1.35 -14.73 -8.06
N ALA A 2 0.69 -14.15 -9.08
CA ALA A 2 0.20 -12.74 -9.14
C ALA A 2 -0.79 -12.25 -8.04
N CYS A 3 -0.42 -12.40 -6.77
CA CYS A 3 -1.11 -12.06 -5.53
C CYS A 3 -1.27 -10.55 -5.34
N PHE A 4 -0.38 -9.75 -5.97
CA PHE A 4 -0.45 -8.29 -5.97
C PHE A 4 -1.77 -7.74 -6.54
N LEU A 5 -2.48 -8.53 -7.37
CA LEU A 5 -3.77 -8.12 -7.95
C LEU A 5 -4.84 -7.93 -6.87
N VAL A 6 -4.86 -8.76 -5.83
CA VAL A 6 -5.83 -8.64 -4.73
C VAL A 6 -5.56 -7.36 -3.94
N SER A 7 -4.30 -7.13 -3.55
CA SER A 7 -3.87 -5.91 -2.87
C SER A 7 -4.10 -4.66 -3.73
N GLY A 8 -3.91 -4.76 -5.05
CA GLY A 8 -4.20 -3.68 -6.00
C GLY A 8 -5.68 -3.35 -6.08
N ALA A 9 -6.55 -4.37 -6.15
CA ALA A 9 -8.00 -4.18 -6.14
C ALA A 9 -8.48 -3.54 -4.83
N GLU A 10 -7.94 -3.98 -3.68
CA GLU A 10 -8.19 -3.37 -2.39
C GLU A 10 -7.72 -1.90 -2.36
N ALA A 11 -6.53 -1.62 -2.88
CA ALA A 11 -5.98 -0.26 -2.95
C ALA A 11 -6.91 0.69 -3.71
N VAL A 12 -7.52 0.23 -4.81
CA VAL A 12 -8.51 1.00 -5.57
C VAL A 12 -9.76 1.25 -4.74
N ALA A 13 -10.33 0.23 -4.09
CA ALA A 13 -11.51 0.38 -3.24
C ALA A 13 -11.27 1.38 -2.10
N VAL A 14 -10.14 1.24 -1.39
CA VAL A 14 -9.75 2.16 -0.30
C VAL A 14 -9.53 3.59 -0.82
N THR A 15 -9.00 3.75 -2.04
CA THR A 15 -8.85 5.08 -2.66
C THR A 15 -10.19 5.75 -2.92
N VAL A 16 -11.21 4.99 -3.33
CA VAL A 16 -12.58 5.51 -3.52
C VAL A 16 -13.16 5.96 -2.17
N VAL A 17 -13.06 5.12 -1.14
CA VAL A 17 -13.52 5.45 0.22
C VAL A 17 -12.82 6.72 0.73
N LYS A 18 -11.49 6.80 0.57
CA LYS A 18 -10.71 7.98 0.92
C LYS A 18 -11.23 9.25 0.24
N LYS A 19 -11.49 9.21 -1.07
CA LYS A 19 -12.00 10.37 -1.83
C LYS A 19 -13.41 10.78 -1.37
N VAL A 20 -14.25 9.83 -0.97
CA VAL A 20 -15.58 10.13 -0.41
C VAL A 20 -15.45 10.84 0.93
N GLU A 21 -14.60 10.35 1.82
CA GLU A 21 -14.36 10.97 3.13
C GLU A 21 -13.70 12.35 3.02
N GLU A 22 -12.71 12.53 2.12
CA GLU A 22 -12.12 13.85 1.84
C GLU A 22 -13.17 14.86 1.36
N LYS A 23 -14.16 14.42 0.55
CA LYS A 23 -15.26 15.29 0.10
C LYS A 23 -16.20 15.65 1.25
N LYS A 24 -16.51 14.71 2.14
CA LYS A 24 -17.33 14.98 3.34
C LYS A 24 -16.64 15.96 4.29
N GLU A 25 -15.35 15.74 4.57
CA GLU A 25 -14.56 16.61 5.43
C GLU A 25 -14.45 18.03 4.88
N LYS A 26 -14.29 18.19 3.55
CA LYS A 26 -14.27 19.52 2.90
C LYS A 26 -15.62 20.23 2.99
N LYS A 27 -16.72 19.54 2.69
CA LYS A 27 -18.07 20.12 2.79
C LYS A 27 -18.43 20.53 4.22
N ALA A 28 -18.04 19.74 5.21
CA ALA A 28 -18.23 20.08 6.62
C ALA A 28 -17.47 21.36 7.01
N ARG A 29 -16.28 21.60 6.46
CA ARG A 29 -15.50 22.83 6.66
C ARG A 29 -16.07 24.04 5.90
N GLU A 30 -16.68 23.82 4.74
CA GLU A 30 -17.28 24.89 3.92
C GLU A 30 -18.65 25.35 4.44
N ASN A 31 -19.42 24.45 5.08
CA ASN A 31 -20.77 24.73 5.58
C ASN A 31 -20.80 25.44 6.94
N GLY A 32 -19.66 25.79 7.54
CA GLY A 32 -19.60 26.59 8.75
C GLY A 32 -20.27 25.95 9.98
N ASP A 33 -20.23 24.61 10.11
CA ASP A 33 -20.61 23.87 11.33
C ASP A 33 -19.59 24.09 12.48
N ASP A 34 -19.11 25.33 12.58
CA ASP A 34 -17.99 25.78 13.39
C ASP A 34 -18.42 26.22 14.79
N ILE A 35 -19.68 25.97 15.21
CA ILE A 35 -20.11 26.12 16.61
C ILE A 35 -19.73 24.86 17.43
N LYS A 36 -18.61 24.20 17.10
CA LYS A 36 -17.76 23.41 18.01
C LYS A 36 -16.27 23.52 17.63
N ALA A 37 -15.90 24.55 16.85
CA ALA A 37 -14.57 24.70 16.28
C ALA A 37 -13.53 25.33 17.22
N ASP A 38 -13.79 25.42 18.53
CA ASP A 38 -12.89 26.03 19.50
C ASP A 38 -12.21 25.04 20.47
N THR A 39 -12.11 23.74 20.12
CA THR A 39 -11.34 22.79 20.97
C THR A 39 -10.67 21.62 20.24
N SER A 40 -10.79 21.49 18.91
CA SER A 40 -10.37 20.28 18.20
C SER A 40 -9.48 20.49 16.97
N ASN A 41 -8.79 21.62 16.87
CA ASN A 41 -7.89 21.98 15.76
C ASN A 41 -6.62 21.09 15.65
N TYR A 42 -6.67 19.88 16.18
CA TYR A 42 -5.53 18.98 16.32
C TYR A 42 -5.85 17.48 16.16
N ARG A 43 -7.05 17.12 15.70
CA ARG A 43 -7.40 15.72 15.40
C ARG A 43 -7.04 15.38 13.97
N ILE A 44 -6.26 14.32 13.79
CA ILE A 44 -5.88 13.85 12.45
C ILE A 44 -7.15 13.40 11.71
N PRO A 45 -7.44 13.95 10.52
CA PRO A 45 -8.64 13.59 9.77
C PRO A 45 -8.64 12.11 9.38
N LEU A 46 -9.84 11.53 9.28
CA LEU A 46 -10.01 10.11 8.99
C LEU A 46 -9.50 9.80 7.58
N SER A 47 -9.72 10.72 6.63
CA SER A 47 -9.16 10.67 5.28
C SER A 47 -7.63 10.52 5.26
N ARG A 48 -6.92 11.15 6.20
CA ARG A 48 -5.45 11.06 6.31
C ARG A 48 -5.03 9.67 6.76
N LYS A 49 -5.72 9.10 7.75
CA LYS A 49 -5.44 7.76 8.28
C LYS A 49 -5.73 6.69 7.22
N ILE A 50 -6.86 6.78 6.50
CA ILE A 50 -7.13 5.92 5.33
C ILE A 50 -6.04 6.13 4.26
N GLY A 51 -5.61 7.37 4.06
CA GLY A 51 -4.52 7.68 3.15
C GLY A 51 -3.16 7.08 3.52
N TRP A 52 -2.96 6.56 4.73
CA TRP A 52 -1.78 5.74 5.06
C TRP A 52 -1.94 4.33 4.51
N LEU A 53 -3.10 3.70 4.73
CA LEU A 53 -3.43 2.38 4.16
C LEU A 53 -3.29 2.38 2.63
N THR A 54 -3.85 3.40 1.96
CA THR A 54 -3.74 3.54 0.51
C THR A 54 -2.28 3.52 0.03
N LYS A 55 -1.36 4.18 0.76
CA LYS A 55 0.06 4.21 0.39
C LYS A 55 0.75 2.88 0.62
N MET A 56 0.40 2.17 1.70
CA MET A 56 0.92 0.83 1.98
C MET A 56 0.47 -0.17 0.90
N LEU A 57 -0.81 -0.16 0.54
CA LEU A 57 -1.37 -1.08 -0.46
C LEU A 57 -0.84 -0.80 -1.88
N TRP A 58 -0.89 0.46 -2.35
CA TRP A 58 -0.34 0.81 -3.66
C TRP A 58 1.17 0.61 -3.74
N GLY A 59 1.90 0.97 -2.68
CA GLY A 59 3.34 0.79 -2.62
C GLY A 59 3.72 -0.69 -2.63
N GLY A 60 3.08 -1.50 -1.79
CA GLY A 60 3.27 -2.95 -1.76
C GLY A 60 2.93 -3.61 -3.09
N ALA A 61 1.73 -3.37 -3.62
CA ALA A 61 1.29 -3.95 -4.89
C ALA A 61 2.21 -3.58 -6.07
N PHE A 62 2.71 -2.34 -6.11
CA PHE A 62 3.64 -1.91 -7.15
C PHE A 62 5.01 -2.59 -7.06
N LEU A 63 5.58 -2.71 -5.85
CA LEU A 63 6.88 -3.36 -5.67
C LEU A 63 6.79 -4.87 -5.89
N LEU A 64 5.70 -5.52 -5.47
CA LEU A 64 5.45 -6.93 -5.75
C LEU A 64 5.24 -7.18 -7.24
N LEU A 65 4.57 -6.28 -7.98
CA LEU A 65 4.43 -6.40 -9.43
C LEU A 65 5.80 -6.48 -10.12
N ILE A 66 6.76 -5.66 -9.70
CA ILE A 66 8.13 -5.68 -10.27
C ILE A 66 8.80 -7.02 -10.04
N GLU A 67 8.66 -7.56 -8.84
CA GLU A 67 9.15 -8.90 -8.51
C GLU A 67 8.51 -9.98 -9.39
N HIS A 68 7.19 -9.94 -9.57
CA HIS A 68 6.47 -10.91 -10.40
C HIS A 68 6.84 -10.80 -11.89
N ILE A 69 7.15 -9.59 -12.37
CA ILE A 69 7.72 -9.38 -13.71
C ILE A 69 9.13 -10.00 -13.77
N TRP A 70 9.95 -9.80 -12.74
CA TRP A 70 11.30 -10.33 -12.67
C TRP A 70 11.35 -11.87 -12.65
N HIS A 71 10.42 -12.50 -11.93
CA HIS A 71 10.25 -13.96 -11.92
C HIS A 71 9.61 -14.51 -13.22
N GLY A 72 9.19 -13.64 -14.14
CA GLY A 72 8.59 -14.06 -15.42
C GLY A 72 7.15 -14.55 -15.30
N GLU A 73 6.48 -14.27 -14.17
CA GLU A 73 5.08 -14.61 -13.95
C GLU A 73 4.13 -13.63 -14.66
N VAL A 74 4.57 -12.37 -14.80
CA VAL A 74 3.82 -11.31 -15.46
C VAL A 74 4.55 -10.84 -16.73
N VAL A 75 3.85 -10.87 -17.85
CA VAL A 75 4.33 -10.40 -19.16
C VAL A 75 3.41 -9.30 -19.71
N PRO A 76 3.93 -8.31 -20.45
CA PRO A 76 3.12 -7.22 -21.00
C PRO A 76 2.29 -7.61 -22.23
N TRP A 77 2.44 -8.83 -22.75
CA TRP A 77 1.64 -9.38 -23.85
C TRP A 77 0.65 -10.44 -23.34
N PRO A 78 -0.50 -10.64 -24.00
CA PRO A 78 -1.45 -11.68 -23.62
C PRO A 78 -0.88 -13.10 -23.89
N PRO A 79 -1.14 -14.11 -23.03
CA PRO A 79 -1.83 -14.02 -21.73
C PRO A 79 -0.90 -13.45 -20.64
N PHE A 80 -1.29 -12.30 -20.06
CA PHE A 80 -0.46 -11.49 -19.13
C PHE A 80 0.11 -12.27 -17.93
N LEU A 81 -0.54 -13.37 -17.54
CA LEU A 81 -0.02 -14.32 -16.56
C LEU A 81 0.46 -15.56 -17.31
N THR A 82 1.77 -15.79 -17.30
CA THR A 82 2.42 -16.83 -18.11
C THR A 82 1.97 -18.25 -17.77
N ALA A 83 1.40 -18.46 -16.58
CA ALA A 83 0.87 -19.73 -16.10
C ALA A 83 -0.59 -20.03 -16.54
N MET A 84 -1.30 -19.12 -17.23
CA MET A 84 -2.68 -19.37 -17.70
C MET A 84 -2.75 -20.11 -19.05
N LYS A 85 -2.04 -21.23 -19.20
CA LYS A 85 -2.05 -22.02 -20.45
C LYS A 85 -3.19 -23.04 -20.53
N SER A 86 -3.75 -23.47 -19.40
CA SER A 86 -4.87 -24.43 -19.34
C SER A 86 -5.96 -23.99 -18.35
N LYS A 87 -7.17 -24.59 -18.48
CA LYS A 87 -8.31 -24.28 -17.61
C LYS A 87 -8.16 -24.85 -16.20
N GLU A 88 -7.50 -26.01 -16.05
CA GLU A 88 -7.19 -26.56 -14.72
C GLU A 88 -6.16 -25.71 -13.99
N ASP A 89 -5.06 -25.33 -14.66
CA ASP A 89 -3.96 -24.55 -14.04
C ASP A 89 -4.43 -23.15 -13.62
N THR A 90 -5.32 -22.54 -14.42
CA THR A 90 -5.91 -21.23 -14.09
C THR A 90 -6.72 -21.28 -12.80
N LYS A 91 -7.45 -22.37 -12.52
CA LYS A 91 -8.29 -22.48 -11.31
C LYS A 91 -7.43 -22.65 -10.05
N VAL A 92 -6.37 -23.44 -10.12
CA VAL A 92 -5.45 -23.65 -9.00
C VAL A 92 -4.73 -22.34 -8.67
N MET A 93 -4.17 -21.68 -9.69
CA MET A 93 -3.48 -20.40 -9.52
C MET A 93 -4.42 -19.29 -9.02
N LEU A 94 -5.66 -19.19 -9.51
CA LEU A 94 -6.63 -18.22 -9.00
C LEU A 94 -6.98 -18.49 -7.53
N LYS A 95 -7.04 -19.75 -7.12
CA LYS A 95 -7.27 -20.10 -5.73
C LYS A 95 -6.11 -19.66 -4.85
N GLU A 96 -4.88 -19.84 -5.29
CA GLU A 96 -3.68 -19.39 -4.56
C GLU A 96 -3.57 -17.87 -4.52
N ILE A 97 -3.83 -17.17 -5.63
CA ILE A 97 -3.95 -15.70 -5.67
C ILE A 97 -5.03 -15.25 -4.69
N SER A 98 -6.16 -15.95 -4.62
CA SER A 98 -7.24 -15.59 -3.70
C SER A 98 -6.87 -15.81 -2.24
N THR A 99 -6.18 -16.90 -1.88
CA THR A 99 -5.87 -17.20 -0.48
C THR A 99 -4.66 -16.42 0.01
N VAL A 100 -3.57 -16.41 -0.76
CA VAL A 100 -2.32 -15.71 -0.43
C VAL A 100 -2.53 -14.20 -0.55
N GLY A 101 -3.13 -13.74 -1.64
CA GLY A 101 -3.43 -12.31 -1.87
C GLY A 101 -4.40 -11.74 -0.84
N VAL A 102 -5.43 -12.49 -0.41
CA VAL A 102 -6.29 -12.05 0.70
C VAL A 102 -5.52 -12.08 2.02
N GLY A 103 -4.64 -13.06 2.25
CA GLY A 103 -3.78 -13.10 3.43
C GLY A 103 -2.89 -11.86 3.56
N MET A 104 -2.30 -11.40 2.44
CA MET A 104 -1.54 -10.16 2.37
C MET A 104 -2.38 -8.93 2.69
N ALA A 105 -3.53 -8.80 2.03
CA ALA A 105 -4.48 -7.71 2.23
C ALA A 105 -4.89 -7.59 3.69
N LEU A 106 -5.26 -8.71 4.32
CA LEU A 106 -5.64 -8.79 5.72
C LEU A 106 -4.48 -8.42 6.66
N LEU A 107 -3.26 -8.85 6.38
CA LEU A 107 -2.10 -8.50 7.19
C LEU A 107 -1.83 -6.98 7.13
N VAL A 108 -1.85 -6.41 5.93
CA VAL A 108 -1.64 -4.97 5.73
C VAL A 108 -2.72 -4.14 6.40
N THR A 109 -3.99 -4.53 6.28
CA THR A 109 -5.10 -3.87 6.99
C THR A 109 -5.03 -4.04 8.49
N ALA A 110 -4.62 -5.19 9.01
CA ALA A 110 -4.43 -5.41 10.44
C ALA A 110 -3.33 -4.51 11.01
N VAL A 111 -2.17 -4.42 10.34
CA VAL A 111 -1.08 -3.52 10.76
C VAL A 111 -1.53 -2.07 10.69
N TRP A 112 -2.24 -1.68 9.64
CA TRP A 112 -2.83 -0.35 9.55
C TRP A 112 -3.83 -0.07 10.69
N LEU A 113 -4.67 -1.04 11.06
CA LEU A 113 -5.61 -0.91 12.17
C LEU A 113 -4.90 -0.68 13.50
N VAL A 114 -3.78 -1.37 13.75
CA VAL A 114 -2.92 -1.11 14.91
C VAL A 114 -2.38 0.32 14.87
N MET A 115 -1.84 0.77 13.73
CA MET A 115 -1.36 2.15 13.57
C MET A 115 -2.48 3.18 13.77
N PHE A 116 -3.69 2.87 13.29
CA PHE A 116 -4.89 3.70 13.47
C PHE A 116 -5.22 3.83 14.96
N ILE A 117 -5.30 2.72 15.69
CA ILE A 117 -5.59 2.70 17.13
C ILE A 117 -4.51 3.48 17.89
N VAL A 118 -3.23 3.19 17.65
CA VAL A 118 -2.11 3.90 18.28
C VAL A 118 -2.20 5.40 18.02
N SER A 119 -2.45 5.82 16.77
CA SER A 119 -2.64 7.24 16.43
C SER A 119 -3.80 7.85 17.20
N THR A 120 -4.95 7.18 17.27
CA THR A 120 -6.12 7.69 18.02
C THR A 120 -5.86 7.80 19.53
N VAL A 121 -5.13 6.85 20.11
CA VAL A 121 -4.78 6.88 21.54
C VAL A 121 -3.78 8.01 21.81
N MET A 122 -2.77 8.18 20.96
CA MET A 122 -1.78 9.25 21.11
C MET A 122 -2.36 10.64 20.86
N GLU A 123 -3.33 10.77 19.95
CA GLU A 123 -4.13 11.99 19.75
C GLU A 123 -4.96 12.33 20.99
N LYS A 124 -5.64 11.33 21.58
CA LYS A 124 -6.41 11.52 22.83
C LYS A 124 -5.53 11.94 24.01
N LYS A 125 -4.30 11.42 24.07
CA LYS A 125 -3.29 11.80 25.07
C LYS A 125 -2.60 13.14 24.76
N GLY A 126 -2.93 13.80 23.65
CA GLY A 126 -2.31 15.06 23.23
C GLY A 126 -0.84 14.96 22.82
N MET A 127 -0.31 13.74 22.67
CA MET A 127 1.09 13.47 22.32
C MET A 127 1.35 13.64 20.83
N ILE A 128 0.37 13.29 20.01
CA ILE A 128 0.43 13.46 18.56
C ILE A 128 -0.61 14.49 18.15
N LYS A 129 -0.16 15.30 17.21
CA LYS A 129 -0.73 16.56 16.85
C LYS A 129 -0.56 16.63 15.33
N GLU A 130 -1.65 16.85 14.56
CA GLU A 130 -1.60 17.13 13.12
C GLU A 130 -0.51 18.17 12.77
N SER A 131 0.57 17.69 12.14
CA SER A 131 1.68 18.53 11.71
C SER A 131 1.43 19.07 10.31
N LYS A 132 1.91 20.30 10.06
CA LYS A 132 1.90 20.90 8.73
C LYS A 132 2.59 19.96 7.74
N PRO A 133 2.04 19.73 6.52
CA PRO A 133 2.64 18.81 5.56
C PRO A 133 4.10 19.21 5.29
N SER A 134 5.04 18.31 5.58
CA SER A 134 6.46 18.50 5.30
C SER A 134 6.69 18.56 3.79
N LYS A 135 7.67 19.36 3.34
CA LYS A 135 8.01 19.52 1.91
C LYS A 135 8.41 18.19 1.23
N LEU A 136 8.84 17.22 2.03
CA LEU A 136 9.16 15.86 1.60
C LEU A 136 8.30 14.88 2.39
N ASN A 137 7.42 14.16 1.70
CA ASN A 137 6.65 13.06 2.27
C ASN A 137 7.51 11.78 2.39
N LEU A 138 8.53 11.78 3.26
CA LEU A 138 9.34 10.58 3.52
C LEU A 138 8.49 9.42 4.04
N SER A 139 7.39 9.74 4.74
CA SER A 139 6.38 8.79 5.17
C SER A 139 5.78 7.98 4.02
N VAL A 140 5.74 8.50 2.79
CA VAL A 140 5.26 7.73 1.62
C VAL A 140 6.22 6.59 1.31
N LEU A 141 7.52 6.86 1.27
CA LEU A 141 8.53 5.84 1.01
C LEU A 141 8.51 4.78 2.10
N PHE A 142 8.46 5.20 3.36
CA PHE A 142 8.38 4.29 4.50
C PHE A 142 7.12 3.42 4.46
N LEU A 143 5.94 4.01 4.25
CA LEU A 143 4.69 3.26 4.18
C LEU A 143 4.64 2.31 2.98
N ALA A 144 5.15 2.73 1.82
CA ALA A 144 5.23 1.86 0.65
C ALA A 144 6.14 0.65 0.91
N TYR A 145 7.30 0.89 1.51
CA TYR A 145 8.25 -0.17 1.87
C TYR A 145 7.71 -1.08 2.97
N LEU A 146 7.05 -0.52 3.98
CA LEU A 146 6.37 -1.29 5.03
C LEU A 146 5.29 -2.19 4.43
N GLY A 147 4.49 -1.67 3.50
CA GLY A 147 3.50 -2.45 2.75
C GLY A 147 4.14 -3.62 2.00
N ALA A 148 5.19 -3.37 1.21
CA ALA A 148 5.91 -4.41 0.48
C ALA A 148 6.52 -5.46 1.40
N ARG A 149 7.17 -5.03 2.49
CA ARG A 149 7.76 -5.94 3.49
C ARG A 149 6.72 -6.87 4.12
N LEU A 150 5.55 -6.36 4.46
CA LEU A 150 4.46 -7.18 5.01
C LEU A 150 3.97 -8.20 3.98
N MET A 151 3.81 -7.79 2.72
CA MET A 151 3.37 -8.70 1.66
C MET A 151 4.43 -9.79 1.39
N TRP A 152 5.71 -9.44 1.31
CA TRP A 152 6.80 -10.43 1.20
C TRP A 152 6.92 -11.38 2.38
N CYS A 153 6.57 -10.96 3.59
CA CYS A 153 6.49 -11.90 4.71
C CYS A 153 5.44 -12.98 4.44
N VAL A 154 4.30 -12.63 3.82
CA VAL A 154 3.26 -13.60 3.46
C VAL A 154 3.71 -14.48 2.29
N ASP A 155 4.31 -13.89 1.24
CA ASP A 155 4.87 -14.66 0.11
C ASP A 155 5.93 -15.65 0.59
N GLY A 156 6.86 -15.21 1.44
CA GLY A 156 7.88 -16.09 2.01
C GLY A 156 7.26 -17.23 2.83
N ILE A 157 6.19 -16.97 3.61
CA ILE A 157 5.49 -18.04 4.34
C ILE A 157 4.81 -19.02 3.37
N ALA A 158 4.25 -18.53 2.27
CA ALA A 158 3.66 -19.38 1.23
C ALA A 158 4.74 -20.23 0.54
N ALA A 159 5.87 -19.63 0.15
CA ALA A 159 7.01 -20.32 -0.43
C ALA A 159 7.55 -21.43 0.48
N VAL A 160 7.68 -21.17 1.79
CA VAL A 160 8.09 -22.20 2.77
C VAL A 160 7.10 -23.36 2.85
N ARG A 161 5.80 -23.11 2.69
CA ARG A 161 4.78 -24.18 2.68
C ARG A 161 4.85 -25.05 1.43
N GLU A 162 5.34 -24.48 0.32
CA GLU A 162 5.57 -25.19 -0.94
C GLU A 162 6.91 -25.93 -0.98
N GLY A 163 7.70 -25.83 0.10
CA GLY A 163 8.99 -26.50 0.25
C GLY A 163 10.18 -25.69 -0.27
N GLU A 164 9.96 -24.44 -0.67
CA GLU A 164 11.01 -23.51 -1.05
C GLU A 164 11.63 -22.82 0.17
N LYS A 165 12.81 -22.23 0.00
CA LYS A 165 13.50 -21.53 1.10
C LYS A 165 12.92 -20.12 1.27
N PHE A 166 12.68 -19.72 2.53
CA PHE A 166 12.21 -18.37 2.88
C PHE A 166 13.11 -17.24 2.33
N TYR A 167 14.42 -17.49 2.25
CA TYR A 167 15.39 -16.63 1.59
C TYR A 167 16.41 -17.48 0.85
N GLU A 168 16.51 -17.32 -0.46
CA GLU A 168 17.68 -17.74 -1.21
C GLU A 168 18.63 -16.56 -1.40
N PHE A 169 19.79 -16.60 -0.75
CA PHE A 169 20.87 -15.64 -0.98
C PHE A 169 21.60 -15.96 -2.29
N THR A 170 20.90 -15.77 -3.40
CA THR A 170 21.44 -15.91 -4.76
C THR A 170 21.81 -14.52 -5.28
N LYS A 171 22.84 -14.42 -6.12
CA LYS A 171 23.24 -13.13 -6.76
C LYS A 171 22.06 -12.46 -7.48
N ASN A 172 21.18 -13.24 -8.09
CA ASN A 172 19.96 -12.76 -8.75
C ASN A 172 18.98 -12.12 -7.76
N ASN A 173 18.84 -12.66 -6.55
CA ASN A 173 17.94 -12.12 -5.54
C ASN A 173 18.51 -10.83 -4.91
N MET A 174 19.83 -10.74 -4.78
CA MET A 174 20.48 -9.50 -4.36
C MET A 174 20.34 -8.38 -5.42
N LEU A 175 20.40 -8.74 -6.71
CA LEU A 175 20.11 -7.80 -7.80
C LEU A 175 18.64 -7.37 -7.82
N LEU A 176 17.72 -8.30 -7.58
CA LEU A 176 16.28 -8.04 -7.46
C LEU A 176 16.00 -7.05 -6.32
N GLU A 177 16.53 -7.30 -5.12
CA GLU A 177 16.41 -6.38 -3.97
C GLU A 177 16.96 -4.99 -4.29
N GLY A 178 18.12 -4.92 -4.95
CA GLY A 178 18.70 -3.67 -5.42
C GLY A 178 17.78 -2.93 -6.41
N LEU A 179 17.21 -3.65 -7.38
CA LEU A 179 16.24 -3.12 -8.34
C LEU A 179 14.99 -2.60 -7.65
N ILE A 180 14.44 -3.35 -6.68
CA ILE A 180 13.25 -2.95 -5.92
C ILE A 180 13.50 -1.66 -5.15
N ILE A 181 14.67 -1.50 -4.51
CA ILE A 181 15.03 -0.26 -3.83
C ILE A 181 15.08 0.92 -4.82
N VAL A 182 15.72 0.73 -5.98
CA VAL A 182 15.77 1.76 -7.03
C VAL A 182 14.38 2.12 -7.52
N CYS A 183 13.53 1.14 -7.78
CA CYS A 183 12.14 1.34 -8.20
C CYS A 183 11.29 2.02 -7.12
N ALA A 184 11.51 1.70 -5.83
CA ALA A 184 10.82 2.36 -4.72
C ALA A 184 11.21 3.83 -4.61
N ILE A 185 12.50 4.15 -4.80
CA ILE A 185 12.97 5.54 -4.84
C ILE A 185 12.40 6.27 -6.05
N ALA A 186 12.39 5.64 -7.23
CA ALA A 186 11.80 6.22 -8.44
C ALA A 186 10.29 6.48 -8.28
N TYR A 187 9.55 5.51 -7.75
CA TYR A 187 8.13 5.66 -7.40
C TYR A 187 7.91 6.83 -6.43
N TRP A 188 8.73 6.93 -5.39
CA TRP A 188 8.67 8.03 -4.45
C TRP A 188 8.97 9.38 -5.09
N LEU A 189 9.99 9.48 -5.93
CA LEU A 189 10.32 10.72 -6.67
C LEU A 189 9.16 11.13 -7.59
N LEU A 190 8.58 10.20 -8.34
CA LEU A 190 7.42 10.45 -9.20
C LEU A 190 6.20 10.92 -8.37
N TYR A 191 5.93 10.26 -7.25
CA TYR A 191 4.87 10.68 -6.32
C TYR A 191 5.07 12.13 -5.85
N GLN A 192 6.31 12.48 -5.50
CA GLN A 192 6.65 13.84 -5.06
C GLN A 192 6.48 14.84 -6.21
N LEU A 193 6.86 14.50 -7.44
CA LEU A 193 6.67 15.39 -8.61
C LEU A 193 5.19 15.65 -8.90
N ILE A 194 4.35 14.62 -8.83
CA ILE A 194 2.90 14.75 -9.07
C ILE A 194 2.24 15.58 -7.96
N HIS A 195 2.50 15.27 -6.69
CA HIS A 195 1.85 15.96 -5.57
C HIS A 195 2.48 17.32 -5.21
N ARG A 196 3.72 17.60 -5.62
CA ARG A 196 4.32 18.94 -5.48
C ARG A 196 3.63 19.95 -6.41
N LYS A 197 3.09 19.52 -7.56
CA LYS A 197 2.28 20.39 -8.44
C LYS A 197 0.96 20.80 -7.79
N GLU A 198 0.29 19.88 -7.08
CA GLU A 198 -0.95 20.21 -6.35
C GLU A 198 -0.74 21.19 -5.19
N ILE A 199 0.42 21.16 -4.52
CA ILE A 199 0.76 22.10 -3.43
C ILE A 199 1.07 23.50 -3.97
N LYS A 200 1.60 23.63 -5.19
CA LYS A 200 1.85 24.94 -5.82
C LYS A 200 0.60 25.55 -6.48
N ALA A 201 -0.44 24.75 -6.72
CA ALA A 201 -1.68 25.17 -7.37
C ALA A 201 -2.81 25.54 -6.37
N ARG A 202 -2.55 25.41 -5.05
CA ARG A 202 -3.39 25.90 -3.96
C ARG A 202 -2.67 27.02 -3.23
#